data_AF-A0A482XN36-F1
#
_entry.id   AF-A0A482XN36-F1
#
_cell.length_a   1.000
_cell.length_b   1.000
_cell.length_c   1.000
_cell.angle_alpha   90.00
_cell.angle_beta   90.00
_cell.angle_gamma   90.00
#
_symmetry.space_group_name_H-M   'P 1'
#
loop_
_entity.id
_entity.type
_entity.pdbx_description
1 polymer ?
#
loop_
_entity_poly.entity_id
_entity_poly.type
_entity_poly.pdbx_seq_one_letter_code
_entity_poly.pdbx_strand_id
1 'polypeptide(L)'
;MTEEEIHCRNLPMNFLPPTPPGLEALFLSCRGIYPDQANPLQVAALVKYWLGGPDPLDYISMYSNPGNPEQGIPPHWHYISFGLSDLHGDGRVHEVSGPDSPSGFGFELTFRLKREPGETGPPTWPATLMQALAKYVFQSALPTLKPYAK
;
A
#
# COMPACT_ATOMS: atom_id res chain seq x y z
N MET A 1 -41.05 -3.33 21.55
CA MET A 1 -41.13 -3.70 20.12
C MET A 1 -41.27 -2.39 19.36
N THR A 2 -40.22 -1.71 18.89
CA THR A 2 -38.80 -2.00 18.59
C THR A 2 -38.07 -0.64 18.73
N GLU A 3 -37.05 -0.46 19.58
CA GLU A 3 -35.61 -0.76 19.38
C GLU A 3 -34.98 -0.24 18.06
N GLU A 4 -33.81 0.40 18.21
CA GLU A 4 -32.82 0.87 17.21
C GLU A 4 -32.84 2.33 16.70
N GLU A 5 -32.68 3.30 17.62
CA GLU A 5 -31.92 4.53 17.33
C GLU A 5 -30.62 4.55 18.14
N ILE A 6 -29.72 3.59 17.85
CA ILE A 6 -28.38 3.55 18.44
C ILE A 6 -27.49 4.58 17.72
N HIS A 7 -27.40 5.76 18.32
CA HIS A 7 -26.16 6.41 18.74
C HIS A 7 -24.87 6.09 17.93
N CYS A 8 -24.82 6.47 16.66
CA CYS A 8 -23.59 6.55 15.86
C CYS A 8 -23.08 7.99 15.68
N ARG A 9 -23.26 8.85 16.68
CA ARG A 9 -22.59 10.16 16.74
C ARG A 9 -21.85 10.25 18.07
N ASN A 10 -20.52 10.28 17.98
CA ASN A 10 -19.54 10.49 19.06
C ASN A 10 -18.92 9.21 19.65
N LEU A 11 -18.29 8.38 18.80
CA LEU A 11 -17.12 7.64 19.29
C LEU A 11 -15.99 8.67 19.52
N PRO A 12 -15.38 8.73 20.71
CA PRO A 12 -14.19 9.55 20.90
C PRO A 12 -13.09 9.03 19.97
N MET A 13 -12.52 9.93 19.16
CA MET A 13 -11.45 9.69 18.16
C MET A 13 -10.15 9.08 18.73
N ASN A 14 -10.12 8.64 20.00
CA ASN A 14 -8.92 8.24 20.73
C ASN A 14 -8.75 6.71 20.91
N PHE A 15 -9.53 5.86 20.25
CA PHE A 15 -9.42 4.40 20.42
C PHE A 15 -8.97 3.61 19.18
N LEU A 16 -8.70 4.27 18.06
CA LEU A 16 -7.97 3.63 16.97
C LEU A 16 -6.49 3.96 17.14
N PRO A 17 -5.57 2.98 17.03
CA PRO A 17 -4.16 3.29 16.98
C PRO A 17 -3.94 4.30 15.85
N PRO A 18 -3.13 5.34 16.07
CA PRO A 18 -2.88 6.34 15.04
C PRO A 18 -2.38 5.64 13.77
N THR A 19 -2.91 6.05 12.60
CA THR A 19 -2.40 5.57 11.32
C THR A 19 -0.89 5.82 11.28
N PRO A 20 -0.07 4.82 10.91
CA PRO A 20 1.37 5.02 10.75
C PRO A 20 1.67 6.23 9.83
N PRO A 21 2.65 7.08 10.17
CA PRO A 21 2.82 8.37 9.50
C PRO A 21 3.18 8.23 8.00
N GLY A 22 4.01 7.26 7.64
CA GLY A 22 4.32 6.98 6.24
C GLY A 22 3.11 6.45 5.47
N LEU A 23 2.31 5.58 6.10
CA LEU A 23 1.07 5.09 5.52
C LEU A 23 0.05 6.22 5.30
N GLU A 24 -0.13 7.10 6.27
CA GLU A 24 -1.02 8.26 6.17
C GLU A 24 -0.60 9.19 5.03
N ALA A 25 0.70 9.50 4.90
CA ALA A 25 1.22 10.33 3.82
C ALA A 25 0.93 9.75 2.43
N LEU A 26 1.05 8.43 2.27
CA LEU A 26 0.72 7.75 1.02
C LEU A 26 -0.79 7.73 0.75
N PHE A 27 -1.63 7.50 1.77
CA PHE A 27 -3.08 7.57 1.63
C PHE A 27 -3.57 8.98 1.27
N LEU A 28 -3.01 10.02 1.87
CA LEU A 28 -3.31 11.41 1.50
C LEU A 28 -2.91 11.68 0.04
N SER A 29 -1.75 11.18 -0.40
CA SER A 29 -1.32 11.29 -1.79
C SER A 29 -2.29 10.58 -2.75
N CYS A 30 -2.74 9.38 -2.39
CA CYS A 30 -3.74 8.65 -3.19
C CYS A 30 -5.09 9.39 -3.22
N ARG A 31 -5.53 9.96 -2.11
CA ARG A 31 -6.77 10.75 -2.01
C ARG A 31 -6.72 12.03 -2.84
N GLY A 32 -5.54 12.64 -3.01
CA GLY A 32 -5.34 13.76 -3.92
C GLY A 32 -5.58 13.40 -5.39
N ILE A 33 -5.28 12.15 -5.78
CA ILE A 33 -5.49 11.64 -7.15
C ILE A 33 -6.91 11.09 -7.34
N TYR A 34 -7.45 10.42 -6.32
CA TYR A 34 -8.75 9.73 -6.34
C TYR A 34 -9.67 10.20 -5.20
N PRO A 35 -10.12 11.46 -5.21
CA PRO A 35 -10.91 12.03 -4.11
C PRO A 35 -12.29 11.37 -3.94
N ASP A 36 -12.82 10.75 -5.00
CA ASP A 36 -14.09 10.04 -5.06
C ASP A 36 -14.02 8.58 -4.58
N GLN A 37 -12.81 8.03 -4.41
CA GLN A 37 -12.60 6.62 -4.04
C GLN A 37 -11.93 6.52 -2.66
N ALA A 38 -12.64 6.98 -1.62
CA ALA A 38 -12.13 7.04 -0.25
C ALA A 38 -11.81 5.65 0.36
N ASN A 39 -12.42 4.58 -0.16
CA ASN A 39 -12.20 3.20 0.28
C ASN A 39 -12.00 2.28 -0.95
N PRO A 40 -10.81 2.31 -1.57
CA PRO A 40 -10.51 1.44 -2.71
C PRO A 40 -10.50 -0.04 -2.27
N LEU A 41 -10.62 -0.96 -3.23
CA LEU A 41 -10.30 -2.35 -2.93
C LEU A 41 -8.82 -2.43 -2.54
N GLN A 42 -8.53 -3.08 -1.42
CA GLN A 42 -7.17 -3.22 -0.91
C GLN A 42 -6.90 -4.68 -0.57
N VAL A 43 -5.77 -5.19 -1.06
CA VAL A 43 -5.20 -6.45 -0.60
C VAL A 43 -4.25 -6.14 0.53
N ALA A 44 -4.37 -6.89 1.63
CA ALA A 44 -3.48 -6.79 2.78
C ALA A 44 -2.74 -8.11 2.99
N ALA A 45 -1.48 -8.04 3.40
CA ALA A 45 -0.75 -9.24 3.85
C ALA A 45 -1.43 -9.83 5.10
N LEU A 46 -1.76 -11.13 5.05
CA LEU A 46 -2.43 -11.82 6.15
C LEU A 46 -1.55 -11.88 7.41
N VAL A 47 -0.26 -12.17 7.21
CA VAL A 47 0.78 -12.09 8.25
C VAL A 47 1.74 -11.00 7.83
N LYS A 48 1.94 -10.01 8.70
CA LYS A 48 2.81 -8.87 8.43
C LYS A 48 4.26 -9.29 8.30
N TYR A 49 5.02 -8.60 7.45
CA TYR A 49 6.40 -8.98 7.15
C TYR A 49 7.31 -8.97 8.38
N TRP A 50 7.18 -7.96 9.25
CA TRP A 50 7.92 -7.88 10.52
C TRP A 50 7.54 -8.97 11.54
N LEU A 51 6.45 -9.72 11.31
CA LEU A 51 6.06 -10.89 12.10
C LEU A 51 6.50 -12.21 11.44
N GLY A 52 7.40 -12.15 10.44
CA GLY A 52 7.86 -13.32 9.69
C GLY A 52 6.93 -13.73 8.55
N GLY A 53 5.98 -12.86 8.15
CA GLY A 53 5.13 -13.08 6.99
C GLY A 53 5.93 -13.14 5.68
N PRO A 54 5.44 -13.84 4.66
CA PRO A 54 6.19 -14.03 3.41
C PRO A 54 6.12 -12.84 2.45
N ASP A 55 5.24 -11.87 2.72
CA ASP A 55 4.83 -10.80 1.81
C ASP A 55 5.27 -9.44 2.34
N PRO A 56 6.27 -8.79 1.71
CA PRO A 56 6.82 -7.52 2.20
C PRO A 56 5.91 -6.31 2.01
N LEU A 57 4.99 -6.35 1.04
CA LEU A 57 4.03 -5.27 0.86
C LEU A 57 2.86 -5.49 1.81
N ASP A 58 2.72 -4.57 2.75
CA ASP A 58 1.72 -4.57 3.78
C ASP A 58 0.31 -4.40 3.22
N TYR A 59 0.19 -3.53 2.21
CA TYR A 59 -1.04 -3.24 1.48
C TYR A 59 -0.75 -3.03 0.00
N ILE A 60 -1.77 -3.31 -0.83
CA ILE A 60 -1.82 -2.92 -2.24
C ILE A 60 -3.23 -2.40 -2.52
N SER A 61 -3.35 -1.10 -2.72
CA SER A 61 -4.62 -0.44 -3.05
C SER A 61 -4.86 -0.48 -4.55
N MET A 62 -6.11 -0.67 -4.96
CA MET A 62 -6.53 -0.82 -6.35
C MET A 62 -7.60 0.23 -6.67
N TYR A 63 -7.26 1.19 -7.52
CA TYR A 63 -8.13 2.28 -7.93
C TYR A 63 -8.64 2.09 -9.35
N SER A 64 -9.88 2.52 -9.60
CA SER A 64 -10.39 2.69 -10.95
C SER A 64 -9.94 4.05 -11.48
N ASN A 65 -9.20 4.07 -12.59
CA ASN A 65 -8.87 5.30 -13.30
C ASN A 65 -9.67 5.35 -14.61
N PRO A 66 -10.51 6.40 -14.82
CA PRO A 66 -11.32 6.51 -16.05
C PRO A 66 -10.48 6.77 -17.31
N GLY A 67 -9.19 7.08 -17.15
CA GLY A 67 -8.30 7.49 -18.23
C GLY A 67 -8.52 8.94 -18.63
N ASN A 68 -7.98 9.30 -19.79
CA ASN A 68 -8.16 10.59 -20.43
C ASN A 68 -8.18 10.36 -21.95
N PRO A 69 -9.36 10.28 -22.59
CA PRO A 69 -9.50 10.05 -24.02
C PRO A 69 -8.82 11.10 -24.88
N GLU A 70 -8.80 12.37 -24.45
CA GLU A 70 -8.16 13.47 -25.19
C GLU A 70 -6.64 13.30 -25.27
N GLN A 71 -6.07 12.61 -24.28
CA GLN A 71 -4.65 12.25 -24.23
C GLN A 71 -4.37 10.82 -24.70
N GLY A 72 -5.37 10.09 -25.20
CA GLY A 72 -5.23 8.70 -25.61
C GLY A 72 -4.97 7.72 -24.45
N ILE A 73 -5.32 8.09 -23.22
CA ILE A 73 -5.15 7.25 -22.04
C ILE A 73 -6.44 6.44 -21.82
N PRO A 74 -6.42 5.09 -21.96
CA PRO A 74 -7.61 4.28 -21.76
C PRO A 74 -7.97 4.14 -20.27
N PRO A 75 -9.23 3.79 -19.96
CA PRO A 75 -9.61 3.35 -18.61
C PRO A 75 -8.72 2.19 -18.14
N HIS A 76 -8.30 2.24 -16.88
CA HIS A 76 -7.37 1.25 -16.32
C HIS A 76 -7.51 1.12 -14.81
N TRP A 77 -7.09 -0.03 -14.29
CA TRP A 77 -6.88 -0.25 -12.87
C TRP A 77 -5.48 0.26 -12.49
N HIS A 78 -5.38 1.03 -11.42
CA HIS A 78 -4.12 1.55 -10.89
C HIS A 78 -3.85 0.94 -9.52
N TYR A 79 -2.80 0.14 -9.44
CA TYR A 79 -2.35 -0.54 -8.23
C TYR A 79 -1.23 0.27 -7.60
N ILE A 80 -1.27 0.46 -6.29
CA ILE A 80 -0.29 1.22 -5.51
C ILE A 80 0.11 0.37 -4.31
N SER A 81 1.41 0.08 -4.14
CA SER A 81 1.91 -0.68 -2.99
C SER A 81 2.19 0.20 -1.78
N PHE A 82 2.25 -0.44 -0.62
CA PHE A 82 2.65 0.13 0.66
C PHE A 82 3.52 -0.90 1.37
N GLY A 83 4.80 -0.61 1.60
CA GLY A 83 5.70 -1.46 2.38
C GLY A 83 7.17 -1.39 1.96
N LEU A 84 7.47 -0.89 0.74
CA LEU A 84 8.85 -0.64 0.33
C LEU A 84 9.39 0.65 0.95
N SER A 85 8.53 1.63 1.17
CA SER A 85 8.82 2.78 2.02
C SER A 85 8.67 2.45 3.51
N ASP A 86 9.24 3.28 4.37
CA ASP A 86 9.02 3.17 5.81
C ASP A 86 7.64 3.72 6.19
N LEU A 87 6.69 2.80 6.35
CA LEU A 87 5.33 3.12 6.74
C LEU A 87 5.23 3.59 8.20
N HIS A 88 6.10 3.09 9.07
CA HIS A 88 5.93 3.14 10.52
C HIS A 88 6.87 4.12 11.22
N GLY A 89 8.12 4.25 10.79
CA GLY A 89 9.09 5.14 11.42
C GLY A 89 9.70 4.60 12.71
N ASP A 90 9.54 3.31 13.01
CA ASP A 90 9.89 2.74 14.32
C ASP A 90 10.90 1.57 14.26
N GLY A 91 11.52 1.34 13.10
CA GLY A 91 12.56 0.32 12.98
C GLY A 91 12.05 -1.11 12.77
N ARG A 92 10.72 -1.34 12.67
CA ARG A 92 10.18 -2.72 12.62
C ARG A 92 10.46 -3.47 11.31
N VAL A 93 10.69 -2.76 10.22
CA VAL A 93 11.05 -3.34 8.90
C VAL A 93 12.26 -2.62 8.33
N HIS A 94 12.21 -1.28 8.28
CA HIS A 94 13.25 -0.43 7.72
C HIS A 94 14.05 0.23 8.85
N GLU A 95 15.34 0.45 8.64
CA GLU A 95 16.16 1.23 9.58
C GLU A 95 15.60 2.66 9.69
N VAL A 96 15.52 3.17 10.93
CA VAL A 96 15.02 4.53 11.17
C VAL A 96 15.97 5.53 10.57
N SER A 97 15.46 6.37 9.68
CA SER A 97 16.22 7.37 8.94
C SER A 97 15.63 8.78 9.14
N GLY A 98 16.42 9.81 8.85
CA GLY A 98 16.00 11.20 9.00
C GLY A 98 15.14 11.70 7.83
N PRO A 99 14.54 12.90 7.94
CA PRO A 99 13.72 13.48 6.88
C PRO A 99 14.50 13.78 5.58
N ASP A 100 15.83 13.96 5.68
CA ASP A 100 16.70 14.22 4.53
C ASP A 100 17.15 12.93 3.80
N SER A 101 16.73 11.77 4.28
CA SER A 101 17.04 10.48 3.68
C SER A 101 15.80 9.81 3.09
N PRO A 102 15.96 8.90 2.11
CA PRO A 102 14.84 8.12 1.60
C PRO A 102 14.12 7.35 2.72
N SER A 103 12.79 7.33 2.67
CA SER A 103 11.95 6.51 3.55
C SER A 103 12.01 5.05 3.10
N GLY A 104 12.57 4.16 3.92
CA GLY A 104 12.81 2.75 3.53
C GLY A 104 13.65 2.66 2.25
N PHE A 105 13.16 1.97 1.23
CA PHE A 105 13.80 1.94 -0.10
C PHE A 105 13.62 3.23 -0.91
N GLY A 106 12.80 4.18 -0.45
CA GLY A 106 12.61 5.49 -1.07
C GLY A 106 11.56 5.53 -2.18
N PHE A 107 10.83 4.45 -2.41
CA PHE A 107 9.78 4.38 -3.43
C PHE A 107 8.70 3.36 -3.07
N GLU A 108 7.58 3.43 -3.80
CA GLU A 108 6.55 2.39 -3.86
C GLU A 108 6.34 1.95 -5.31
N LEU A 109 5.90 0.71 -5.50
CA LEU A 109 5.52 0.20 -6.80
C LEU A 109 4.13 0.68 -7.19
N THR A 110 3.98 1.03 -8.46
CA THR A 110 2.67 1.22 -9.07
C THR A 110 2.54 0.37 -10.33
N PHE A 111 1.32 -0.04 -10.65
CA PHE A 111 1.03 -0.80 -11.87
C PHE A 111 -0.27 -0.29 -12.50
N ARG A 112 -0.29 -0.17 -13.83
CA ARG A 112 -1.47 0.27 -14.58
C ARG A 112 -1.89 -0.83 -15.55
N LEU A 113 -3.06 -1.42 -15.30
CA LEU A 113 -3.63 -2.48 -16.12
C LEU A 113 -4.83 -1.93 -16.87
N LYS A 114 -4.77 -1.92 -18.20
CA LYS A 114 -5.93 -1.55 -19.03
C LYS A 114 -7.16 -2.34 -18.58
N ARG A 115 -8.26 -1.62 -18.36
CA ARG A 115 -9.53 -2.22 -17.95
C ARG A 115 -10.23 -2.79 -19.18
N GLU A 116 -10.60 -4.05 -19.13
CA GLU A 116 -11.29 -4.72 -20.25
C GLU A 116 -12.82 -4.60 -20.12
N PRO A 117 -13.56 -4.65 -21.25
CA PRO A 117 -15.02 -4.60 -21.23
C PRO A 117 -15.62 -5.71 -20.35
N GLY A 118 -16.54 -5.34 -19.47
CA GLY A 118 -17.22 -6.28 -18.57
C GLY A 118 -16.52 -6.50 -17.22
N GLU A 119 -15.31 -5.98 -17.01
CA GLU A 119 -14.68 -6.00 -15.68
C GLU A 119 -15.43 -5.07 -14.71
N THR A 120 -15.95 -5.67 -13.63
CA THR A 120 -16.66 -4.97 -12.56
C THR A 120 -15.75 -4.57 -11.40
N GLY A 121 -14.56 -5.15 -11.30
CA GLY A 121 -13.54 -4.83 -10.31
C GLY A 121 -12.14 -5.18 -10.79
N PRO A 122 -11.09 -4.67 -10.12
CA PRO A 122 -9.71 -4.92 -10.51
C PRO A 122 -9.34 -6.39 -10.27
N PRO A 123 -8.68 -7.07 -11.24
CA PRO A 123 -8.14 -8.40 -10.99
C PRO A 123 -7.00 -8.34 -9.96
N THR A 124 -6.84 -9.39 -9.16
CA THR A 124 -5.89 -9.40 -8.03
C THR A 124 -4.50 -9.94 -8.39
N TRP A 125 -4.32 -10.59 -9.54
CA TRP A 125 -3.02 -11.14 -9.94
C TRP A 125 -1.87 -10.12 -9.97
N PRO A 126 -2.07 -8.80 -10.25
CA PRO A 126 -0.98 -7.84 -10.17
C PRO A 126 -0.43 -7.68 -8.76
N ALA A 127 -1.23 -7.92 -7.72
CA ALA A 127 -0.76 -7.92 -6.34
C ALA A 127 0.32 -9.01 -6.14
N THR A 128 0.13 -10.20 -6.70
CA THR A 128 1.12 -11.29 -6.65
C THR A 128 2.42 -10.91 -7.36
N LEU A 129 2.33 -10.27 -8.54
CA LEU A 129 3.50 -9.76 -9.26
C LEU A 129 4.26 -8.71 -8.43
N MET A 130 3.54 -7.75 -7.84
CA MET A 130 4.13 -6.69 -7.02
C MET A 130 4.80 -7.25 -5.76
N GLN A 131 4.18 -8.25 -5.10
CA GLN A 131 4.81 -8.94 -3.97
C GLN A 131 6.10 -9.66 -4.39
N ALA A 132 6.11 -10.32 -5.54
CA ALA A 132 7.32 -11.00 -6.05
C ALA A 132 8.46 -10.00 -6.31
N LEU A 133 8.15 -8.84 -6.90
CA LEU A 133 9.13 -7.77 -7.11
C LEU A 133 9.62 -7.20 -5.78
N ALA A 134 8.73 -6.96 -4.81
CA ALA A 134 9.12 -6.47 -3.49
C ALA A 134 10.06 -7.46 -2.79
N LYS A 135 9.76 -8.77 -2.82
CA LYS A 135 10.65 -9.81 -2.28
C LYS A 135 12.05 -9.73 -2.87
N TYR A 136 12.14 -9.55 -4.19
CA TYR A 136 13.43 -9.37 -4.86
C TYR A 136 14.18 -8.11 -4.38
N VAL A 137 13.49 -6.97 -4.23
CA VAL A 137 14.10 -5.74 -3.69
C VAL A 137 14.66 -5.98 -2.29
N PHE A 138 13.87 -6.56 -1.38
CA PHE A 138 14.32 -6.88 -0.03
C PHE A 138 15.53 -7.83 -0.01
N GLN A 139 15.51 -8.89 -0.83
CA GLN A 139 16.58 -9.89 -0.89
C GLN A 139 17.89 -9.34 -1.48
N SER A 140 17.80 -8.46 -2.48
CA SER A 140 18.98 -7.91 -3.17
C SER A 140 19.61 -6.73 -2.43
N ALA A 141 18.81 -5.98 -1.66
CA ALA A 141 19.27 -4.83 -0.89
C ALA A 141 19.79 -5.20 0.51
N LEU A 142 19.33 -6.33 1.07
CA LEU A 142 20.02 -6.95 2.18
C LEU A 142 21.43 -7.32 1.70
N PRO A 143 22.51 -6.83 2.33
CA PRO A 143 23.83 -7.34 2.01
C PRO A 143 23.79 -8.84 2.21
N THR A 144 23.87 -9.58 1.10
CA THR A 144 24.15 -11.00 1.11
C THR A 144 25.22 -11.24 2.16
N LEU A 145 24.87 -12.06 3.16
CA LEU A 145 25.73 -12.59 4.22
C LEU A 145 27.19 -12.23 3.97
N LYS A 146 27.76 -11.27 4.72
CA LYS A 146 29.22 -11.15 4.80
C LYS A 146 29.73 -12.58 5.07
N PRO A 147 30.43 -13.24 4.11
CA PRO A 147 30.97 -14.55 4.42
C PRO A 147 31.94 -14.34 5.59
N TYR A 148 31.81 -15.22 6.58
CA TYR A 148 32.63 -15.25 7.78
C TYR A 148 34.09 -14.87 7.53
N ALA A 149 34.61 -14.04 8.44
CA ALA A 149 35.95 -14.05 9.01
C ALA A 149 37.15 -14.48 8.13
N LYS A 150 38.14 -13.58 8.05
CA LYS A 150 39.56 -13.98 8.08
C LYS A 150 40.10 -13.71 9.47
#